data_AF-A0A931KYA9-F1
#
_entry.id   AF-A0A931KYA9-F1
#
_cell.length_a   1.000
_cell.length_b   1.000
_cell.length_c   1.000
_cell.angle_alpha   90.00
_cell.angle_beta   90.00
_cell.angle_gamma   90.00
#
_symmetry.space_group_name_H-M   'P 1'
#
loop_
_entity.id
_entity.type
_entity.pdbx_description
1 polymer ?
#
loop_
_entity_poly.entity_id
_entity_poly.type
_entity_poly.pdbx_seq_one_letter_code
_entity_poly.pdbx_strand_id
1 'polypeptide(L)'
;MTSSALAASDWPASLPGNVVIVLALVLALVAAVYAALSRRLPVWVYALVGVVEVAVVWLTVACAVAWAGGTAPADPVVFLAYLAVTLAAAPGAAWWGAAEPGRWGGGVVAVAALVVPVLVLRLEQVWTGTPGVGGG
;
A
#
# COMPACT_ATOMS: atom_id res chain seq x y z
N MET A 1 -4.98 -19.99 -23.68
CA MET A 1 -4.14 -18.78 -23.59
C MET A 1 -4.46 -18.00 -22.30
N THR A 2 -4.25 -18.58 -21.11
CA THR A 2 -4.69 -17.98 -19.82
C THR A 2 -3.87 -18.46 -18.62
N SER A 3 -2.52 -18.45 -18.69
CA SER A 3 -1.67 -18.72 -17.52
C SER A 3 -0.28 -18.05 -17.54
N SER A 4 -0.04 -17.09 -18.42
CA SER A 4 1.19 -16.28 -18.42
C SER A 4 1.05 -14.97 -17.63
N ALA A 5 -0.17 -14.60 -17.22
CA ALA A 5 -0.44 -13.40 -16.43
C ALA A 5 -0.19 -13.58 -14.92
N LEU A 6 -0.10 -14.84 -14.47
CA LEU A 6 0.51 -15.23 -13.19
C LEU A 6 1.98 -15.60 -13.40
N ALA A 7 2.63 -15.11 -14.48
CA ALA A 7 4.09 -15.07 -14.50
C ALA A 7 4.46 -14.44 -13.17
N ALA A 8 5.07 -15.24 -12.30
CA ALA A 8 5.47 -14.81 -10.98
C ALA A 8 6.21 -13.51 -11.20
N SER A 9 5.66 -12.40 -10.70
CA SER A 9 6.32 -11.11 -10.82
C SER A 9 7.74 -11.33 -10.28
N ASP A 10 8.77 -11.08 -11.07
CA ASP A 10 10.16 -11.22 -10.63
C ASP A 10 10.50 -10.24 -9.46
N TRP A 11 9.53 -9.41 -9.09
CA TRP A 11 9.47 -8.64 -7.87
C TRP A 11 9.57 -9.54 -6.61
N PRO A 12 10.57 -9.31 -5.75
CA PRO A 12 10.88 -10.18 -4.61
C PRO A 12 9.83 -10.14 -3.49
N ALA A 13 8.96 -9.13 -3.49
CA ALA A 13 7.98 -8.90 -2.41
C ALA A 13 6.53 -9.11 -2.90
N SER A 14 6.31 -10.06 -3.81
CA SER A 14 4.98 -10.32 -4.42
C SER A 14 3.94 -10.76 -3.40
N LEU A 15 4.31 -11.68 -2.52
CA LEU A 15 3.46 -12.13 -1.40
C LEU A 15 3.08 -10.99 -0.45
N PRO A 16 4.04 -10.25 0.17
CA PRO A 16 3.69 -9.15 1.06
C PRO A 16 2.96 -8.01 0.31
N GLY A 17 3.31 -7.72 -0.95
CA GLY A 17 2.61 -6.73 -1.77
C GLY A 17 1.13 -7.04 -1.96
N ASN A 18 0.80 -8.28 -2.35
CA ASN A 18 -0.59 -8.71 -2.49
C ASN A 18 -1.35 -8.66 -1.17
N VAL A 19 -0.71 -9.03 -0.06
CA VAL A 19 -1.30 -8.94 1.28
C VAL A 19 -1.61 -7.49 1.65
N VAL A 20 -0.67 -6.56 1.43
CA VAL A 20 -0.88 -5.13 1.66
C VAL A 20 -2.04 -4.60 0.81
N ILE A 21 -2.09 -4.94 -0.48
CA ILE A 21 -3.15 -4.52 -1.39
C ILE A 21 -4.51 -4.98 -0.87
N VAL A 22 -4.67 -6.27 -0.55
CA VAL A 22 -5.95 -6.82 -0.09
C VAL A 22 -6.39 -6.17 1.22
N LEU A 23 -5.48 -6.06 2.20
CA LEU A 23 -5.79 -5.45 3.49
C LEU A 23 -6.18 -3.97 3.35
N ALA A 24 -5.46 -3.23 2.51
CA ALA A 24 -5.73 -1.82 2.26
C ALA A 24 -7.06 -1.61 1.53
N LEU A 25 -7.41 -2.48 0.58
CA LEU A 25 -8.72 -2.44 -0.09
C LEU A 25 -9.87 -2.77 0.87
N VAL A 26 -9.69 -3.76 1.75
CA VAL A 26 -10.69 -4.08 2.79
C VAL A 26 -10.86 -2.89 3.73
N LEU A 27 -9.77 -2.28 4.19
CA LEU A 27 -9.79 -1.09 5.03
C LEU A 27 -10.50 0.08 4.31
N ALA A 28 -10.15 0.33 3.05
CA ALA A 28 -10.76 1.36 2.23
C ALA A 28 -12.27 1.16 2.09
N LEU A 29 -12.71 -0.05 1.79
CA LEU A 29 -14.12 -0.38 1.65
C LEU A 29 -14.88 -0.17 2.97
N VAL A 30 -14.34 -0.68 4.08
CA VAL A 30 -14.92 -0.50 5.41
C VAL A 30 -15.02 0.99 5.73
N ALA A 31 -13.93 1.73 5.61
CA ALA A 31 -13.91 3.17 5.90
C ALA A 31 -14.87 3.95 5.00
N ALA A 32 -14.94 3.62 3.71
CA ALA A 32 -15.87 4.23 2.76
C ALA A 32 -17.33 3.97 3.11
N VAL A 33 -17.67 2.74 3.52
CA VAL A 33 -19.03 2.40 3.97
C VAL A 33 -19.42 3.20 5.22
N TYR A 34 -18.54 3.30 6.21
CA TYR A 34 -18.80 4.12 7.40
C TYR A 34 -18.95 5.61 7.06
N ALA A 35 -18.11 6.12 6.16
CA ALA A 35 -18.18 7.50 5.69
C ALA A 35 -19.49 7.78 4.93
N ALA A 36 -19.89 6.90 4.01
CA ALA A 36 -21.14 7.00 3.26
C ALA A 36 -22.37 6.96 4.17
N LEU A 37 -22.33 6.15 5.22
CA LEU A 37 -23.38 6.08 6.24
C LEU A 37 -23.30 7.22 7.27
N SER A 38 -22.35 8.16 7.15
CA SER A 38 -22.10 9.24 8.12
C SER A 38 -21.90 8.74 9.56
N ARG A 39 -21.32 7.54 9.71
CA ARG A 39 -21.06 6.90 11.00
C ARG A 39 -19.61 7.14 11.42
N ARG A 40 -19.40 7.21 12.74
CA ARG A 40 -18.05 7.25 13.32
C ARG A 40 -17.33 5.93 13.07
N LEU A 41 -16.03 6.01 12.78
CA LEU A 41 -15.18 4.84 12.66
C LEU A 41 -15.05 4.15 14.03
N PRO A 42 -15.38 2.86 14.12
CA PRO A 42 -15.21 2.11 15.36
C PRO A 42 -13.72 1.82 15.62
N VAL A 43 -13.37 1.61 16.89
CA VAL A 43 -11.97 1.41 17.33
C VAL A 43 -11.27 0.27 16.59
N TRP A 44 -11.99 -0.80 16.25
CA TRP A 44 -11.43 -1.94 15.52
C TRP A 44 -10.91 -1.58 14.11
N VAL A 45 -11.42 -0.51 13.48
CA VAL A 45 -10.90 -0.05 12.18
C VAL A 45 -9.49 0.49 12.33
N TYR A 46 -9.17 1.16 13.44
CA TYR A 46 -7.80 1.59 13.73
C TYR A 46 -6.86 0.40 13.97
N ALA A 47 -7.37 -0.70 14.54
CA ALA A 47 -6.60 -1.94 14.61
C ALA A 47 -6.30 -2.50 13.20
N LEU A 48 -7.27 -2.42 12.28
CA LEU A 48 -7.06 -2.80 10.87
C LEU A 48 -6.02 -1.91 10.18
N VAL A 49 -5.98 -0.61 10.47
CA VAL A 49 -4.89 0.28 10.01
C VAL A 49 -3.53 -0.21 10.51
N GLY A 50 -3.44 -0.61 11.78
CA GLY A 50 -2.22 -1.20 12.34
C GLY A 50 -1.81 -2.50 11.63
N VAL A 51 -2.77 -3.34 11.26
CA VAL A 51 -2.50 -4.57 10.48
C VAL A 51 -1.96 -4.24 9.08
N VAL A 52 -2.52 -3.24 8.41
CA VAL A 52 -1.99 -2.74 7.12
C VAL A 52 -0.55 -2.25 7.29
N GLU A 53 -0.28 -1.47 8.33
CA GLU A 53 1.06 -0.93 8.59
C GLU A 53 2.08 -2.04 8.85
N VAL A 54 1.74 -3.06 9.64
CA VAL A 54 2.59 -4.24 9.85
C VAL A 54 2.89 -4.96 8.53
N ALA A 55 1.89 -5.09 7.66
CA ALA A 55 2.08 -5.69 6.34
C ALA A 55 3.02 -4.84 5.45
N VAL A 56 2.92 -3.50 5.51
CA VAL A 56 3.82 -2.58 4.81
C VAL A 56 5.26 -2.68 5.34
N VAL A 57 5.44 -2.81 6.65
CA VAL A 57 6.76 -3.06 7.26
C VAL A 57 7.32 -4.40 6.77
N TRP A 58 6.51 -5.45 6.71
CA TRP A 58 6.93 -6.74 6.17
C TRP A 58 7.37 -6.64 4.70
N LEU A 59 6.60 -5.92 3.87
CA LEU A 59 6.99 -5.59 2.48
C LEU A 59 8.35 -4.88 2.43
N THR A 60 8.55 -3.88 3.29
CA THR A 60 9.79 -3.10 3.39
C THR A 60 10.98 -4.00 3.70
N VAL A 61 10.85 -4.89 4.69
CA VAL A 61 11.89 -5.85 5.05
C VAL A 61 12.18 -6.80 3.89
N ALA A 62 11.16 -7.32 3.21
CA ALA A 62 11.35 -8.20 2.05
C ALA A 62 12.15 -7.52 0.92
N CYS A 63 11.87 -6.24 0.65
CA CYS A 63 12.63 -5.45 -0.34
C CYS A 63 14.09 -5.22 0.12
N ALA A 64 14.30 -4.91 1.41
CA ALA A 64 15.64 -4.71 1.96
C ALA A 64 16.49 -5.99 1.92
N VAL A 65 15.89 -7.16 2.22
CA VAL A 65 16.57 -8.46 2.11
C VAL A 65 16.94 -8.76 0.67
N ALA A 66 16.05 -8.50 -0.28
CA ALA A 66 16.34 -8.67 -1.70
C ALA A 66 17.48 -7.75 -2.18
N TRP A 67 17.49 -6.50 -1.71
CA TRP A 67 18.56 -5.56 -2.03
C TRP A 67 19.91 -6.02 -1.44
N ALA A 68 19.93 -6.46 -0.18
CA ALA A 68 21.12 -7.04 0.44
C ALA A 68 21.58 -8.33 -0.27
N GLY A 69 20.65 -9.08 -0.86
CA GLY A 69 20.90 -10.27 -1.69
C GLY A 69 21.42 -9.98 -3.10
N GLY A 70 21.61 -8.72 -3.47
CA GLY A 70 22.19 -8.30 -4.75
C GLY A 70 21.16 -7.96 -5.84
N THR A 71 19.86 -8.06 -5.56
CA THR A 71 18.81 -7.59 -6.48
C THR A 71 18.35 -6.20 -6.09
N ALA A 72 18.75 -5.19 -6.86
CA ALA A 72 18.40 -3.79 -6.59
C ALA A 72 17.25 -3.31 -7.50
N PRO A 73 16.45 -2.32 -7.05
CA PRO A 73 15.47 -1.67 -7.93
C PRO A 73 16.15 -0.94 -9.09
N ALA A 74 15.46 -0.80 -10.22
CA ALA A 74 15.96 -0.07 -11.39
C ALA A 74 16.28 1.41 -11.07
N ASP A 75 15.47 2.05 -10.24
CA ASP A 75 15.74 3.38 -9.68
C ASP A 75 15.62 3.36 -8.14
N PRO A 76 16.74 3.23 -7.41
CA PRO A 76 16.75 3.17 -5.95
C PRO A 76 16.23 4.44 -5.27
N VAL A 77 16.47 5.62 -5.85
CA VAL A 77 16.08 6.89 -5.24
C VAL A 77 14.57 7.05 -5.31
N VAL A 78 14.00 6.82 -6.50
CA VAL A 78 12.55 6.85 -6.69
C VAL A 78 11.87 5.76 -5.88
N PHE A 79 12.46 4.56 -5.82
CA PHE A 79 11.95 3.45 -5.01
C PHE A 79 11.84 3.83 -3.53
N LEU A 80 12.92 4.35 -2.94
CA LEU A 80 12.94 4.77 -1.54
C LEU A 80 11.93 5.89 -1.26
N ALA A 81 11.75 6.83 -2.19
CA ALA A 81 10.75 7.88 -2.06
C ALA A 81 9.33 7.29 -1.98
N TYR A 82 8.96 6.38 -2.89
CA TYR A 82 7.66 5.71 -2.84
C TYR A 82 7.50 4.82 -1.60
N LEU A 83 8.57 4.15 -1.16
CA LEU A 83 8.53 3.28 0.01
C LEU A 83 8.25 4.10 1.27
N ALA A 84 8.92 5.24 1.43
CA ALA A 84 8.69 6.18 2.52
C ALA A 84 7.26 6.71 2.53
N VAL A 85 6.71 7.08 1.37
CA VAL A 85 5.31 7.53 1.26
C VAL A 85 4.34 6.39 1.62
N THR A 86 4.64 5.15 1.22
CA THR A 86 3.81 3.98 1.55
C THR A 86 3.77 3.70 3.05
N LEU A 87 4.94 3.75 3.71
CA LEU A 87 5.07 3.67 5.18
C LEU A 87 4.35 4.82 5.89
N ALA A 88 4.36 6.03 5.32
CA ALA A 88 3.68 7.17 5.94
C ALA A 88 2.15 7.14 5.74
N ALA A 89 1.64 6.39 4.76
CA ALA A 89 0.23 6.46 4.34
C ALA A 89 -0.74 5.97 5.44
N ALA A 90 -0.51 4.81 6.04
CA ALA A 90 -1.38 4.26 7.08
C ALA A 90 -1.31 5.04 8.41
N PRO A 91 -0.14 5.39 8.99
CA PRO A 91 -0.07 6.23 10.17
C PRO A 91 -0.60 7.64 9.91
N GLY A 92 -0.40 8.19 8.71
CA GLY A 92 -1.00 9.46 8.29
C GLY A 92 -2.53 9.39 8.26
N ALA A 93 -3.09 8.30 7.72
CA ALA A 93 -4.53 8.03 7.73
C ALA A 93 -5.09 7.94 9.16
N ALA A 94 -4.41 7.21 10.05
CA ALA A 94 -4.81 7.09 11.45
C ALA A 94 -4.77 8.42 12.19
N TRP A 95 -3.70 9.20 12.01
CA TRP A 95 -3.51 10.49 12.67
C TRP A 95 -4.59 11.49 12.23
N TRP A 96 -4.86 11.58 10.93
CA TRP A 96 -5.90 12.47 10.39
C TRP A 96 -7.31 12.00 10.78
N GLY A 97 -7.56 10.69 10.70
CA GLY A 97 -8.84 10.10 11.10
C GLY A 97 -9.17 10.30 12.58
N ALA A 98 -8.16 10.27 13.45
CA ALA A 98 -8.30 10.54 14.88
C ALA A 98 -8.46 12.04 15.19
N ALA A 99 -7.83 12.92 14.41
CA ALA A 99 -7.88 14.37 14.60
C ALA A 99 -9.25 14.97 14.23
N GLU A 100 -10.02 14.35 13.33
CA GLU A 100 -11.32 14.84 12.87
C GLU A 100 -12.45 13.80 13.11
N PRO A 101 -13.06 13.79 14.31
CA PRO A 101 -14.09 12.81 14.72
C PRO A 101 -15.42 12.84 13.93
N GLY A 102 -15.54 13.73 12.93
CA GLY A 102 -16.75 13.94 12.13
C GLY A 102 -16.84 13.02 10.90
N ARG A 103 -17.86 13.26 10.06
CA ARG A 103 -18.11 12.51 8.80
C ARG A 103 -16.91 12.48 7.82
N TRP A 104 -16.00 13.45 7.95
CA TRP A 104 -14.85 13.61 7.07
C TRP A 104 -13.69 12.67 7.43
N GLY A 105 -13.53 12.28 8.70
CA GLY A 105 -12.46 11.38 9.13
C GLY A 105 -12.52 10.02 8.46
N GLY A 106 -13.72 9.44 8.32
CA GLY A 106 -13.93 8.18 7.59
C GLY A 106 -13.57 8.28 6.10
N GLY A 107 -13.90 9.42 5.46
CA GLY A 107 -13.58 9.66 4.06
C GLY A 107 -12.07 9.76 3.81
N VAL A 108 -11.34 10.45 4.69
CA VAL A 108 -9.88 10.56 4.60
C VAL A 108 -9.21 9.20 4.77
N VAL A 109 -9.62 8.39 5.75
CA VAL A 109 -9.09 7.03 5.93
C VAL A 109 -9.37 6.16 4.69
N ALA A 110 -10.56 6.26 4.11
CA ALA A 110 -10.91 5.53 2.90
C ALA A 110 -10.00 5.91 1.71
N VAL A 111 -9.81 7.21 1.47
CA VAL A 111 -8.95 7.70 0.39
C VAL A 111 -7.49 7.29 0.62
N ALA A 112 -6.96 7.47 1.83
CA ALA A 112 -5.60 7.09 2.16
C ALA A 112 -5.37 5.58 2.00
N ALA A 113 -6.34 4.75 2.41
CA ALA A 113 -6.29 3.31 2.22
C ALA A 113 -6.36 2.90 0.73
N LEU A 114 -7.05 3.66 -0.13
CA LEU A 114 -7.03 3.44 -1.59
C LEU A 114 -5.71 3.84 -2.25
N VAL A 115 -4.97 4.77 -1.67
CA VAL A 115 -3.65 5.18 -2.20
C VAL A 115 -2.61 4.06 -2.00
N VAL A 116 -2.70 3.29 -0.91
CA VAL A 116 -1.72 2.23 -0.59
C VAL A 116 -1.57 1.20 -1.73
N PRO A 117 -2.64 0.59 -2.29
CA PRO A 117 -2.52 -0.31 -3.44
C PRO A 117 -1.82 0.32 -4.65
N VAL A 118 -2.10 1.60 -4.94
CA VAL A 118 -1.47 2.31 -6.06
C VAL A 118 0.03 2.45 -5.84
N LEU A 119 0.44 2.77 -4.61
CA LEU A 119 1.87 2.87 -4.26
C LEU A 119 2.58 1.53 -4.33
N VAL A 120 1.95 0.44 -3.90
CA VAL A 120 2.52 -0.92 -4.00
C VAL A 120 2.74 -1.30 -5.47
N LEU A 121 1.76 -1.08 -6.34
CA LEU A 121 1.93 -1.29 -7.79
C LEU A 121 3.04 -0.41 -8.35
N ARG A 122 3.19 0.82 -7.84
CA ARG A 122 4.27 1.71 -8.26
C ARG A 122 5.64 1.24 -7.80
N LEU A 123 5.76 0.68 -6.61
CA LEU A 123 6.99 0.07 -6.12
C LEU A 123 7.40 -1.13 -6.99
N GLU A 124 6.45 -1.98 -7.35
CA GLU A 124 6.68 -3.12 -8.24
C GLU A 124 7.18 -2.66 -9.62
N GLN A 125 6.56 -1.62 -10.20
CA GLN A 125 6.96 -1.06 -11.50
C GLN A 125 8.35 -0.42 -11.45
N VAL A 126 8.64 0.35 -10.40
CA VAL A 126 9.95 1.01 -10.23
C VAL A 126 11.07 -0.03 -10.04
N TRP A 127 10.77 -1.15 -9.40
CA TRP A 127 11.75 -2.21 -9.21
C TRP A 127 12.03 -3.01 -10.47
N THR A 128 10.97 -3.41 -11.18
CA THR A 128 11.09 -4.15 -12.44
C THR A 128 11.58 -3.28 -13.59
N GLY A 129 11.60 -1.95 -13.41
CA GLY A 129 12.02 -1.01 -14.43
C GLY A 129 11.08 -0.97 -15.63
N THR A 130 9.86 -1.51 -15.52
CA THR A 130 8.88 -1.55 -16.61
C THR A 130 8.46 -0.12 -16.95
N PRO A 131 8.93 0.47 -18.05
CA PRO A 131 8.42 1.75 -18.51
C PRO A 131 7.03 1.46 -19.06
N GLY A 132 6.02 2.19 -18.60
CA GLY A 132 4.71 2.12 -19.26
C GLY A 132 4.88 2.56 -20.71
N VAL A 133 4.84 1.63 -21.66
CA VAL A 133 4.70 1.85 -23.11
C VAL A 133 5.50 3.06 -23.66
N GLY A 134 6.75 2.83 -24.05
CA GLY A 134 7.52 3.82 -24.80
C GLY A 134 8.93 3.33 -25.11
N GLY A 135 9.20 3.03 -26.38
CA GLY A 135 10.54 2.78 -26.88
C GLY A 135 11.41 4.04 -26.88
N GLY A 136 12.72 3.80 -26.93
CA GLY A 136 13.80 4.77 -27.05
C GLY A 136 15.13 4.05 -26.87
#